data_AF-A0A316TPP8-F1
#
_entry.id   AF-A0A316TPP8-F1
#
_cell.length_a   1.000
_cell.length_b   1.000
_cell.length_c   1.000
_cell.angle_alpha   90.00
_cell.angle_beta   90.00
_cell.angle_gamma   90.00
#
_symmetry.space_group_name_H-M   'P 1'
#
loop_
_entity.id
_entity.type
_entity.pdbx_description
1 polymer ?
#
loop_
_entity_poly.entity_id
_entity_poly.type
_entity_poly.pdbx_seq_one_letter_code
_entity_poly.pdbx_strand_id
1 'polypeptide(L)'
;MRRTKHKGDDRRYPEGVHPIYDSALRTAMSKSPVFNKSVRNRSFRDSSILSNPKGALVELVGNPLRDYHYLYNGKWKLALIPGMKKQLLELHKRFKTWAKQQVRDGKVLEPPKEWPFELLKLRLEREAILDVRIQEANYLRELIEKEKEKKARERSSIMLEYGPIGMSDRDGGIDGQKINRTSKGVPFIDEPTSPYHLMTLFHYKQMSDAWKKEHGLTRQALNNRQREWHEERVKKAEQEGTHVPGYPGGVDRKGLWRWAKFECEGYPENPNWPKDAKPVTELQEV
;
A
#
# COMPACT_ATOMS: atom_id res chain seq x y z
N MET A 1 -7.25 27.24 18.37
CA MET A 1 -6.60 26.00 17.88
C MET A 1 -7.61 24.86 17.90
N ARG A 2 -8.12 24.42 16.75
CA ARG A 2 -9.09 23.32 16.66
C ARG A 2 -8.36 21.99 16.95
N ARG A 3 -8.64 21.37 18.10
CA ARG A 3 -8.25 19.98 18.40
C ARG A 3 -8.95 19.08 17.40
N THR A 4 -8.21 18.54 16.43
CA THR A 4 -8.68 17.42 15.63
C THR A 4 -8.91 16.25 16.60
N LYS A 5 -10.18 15.93 16.89
CA LYS A 5 -10.55 14.70 17.59
C LYS A 5 -10.08 13.53 16.72
N HIS A 6 -8.95 12.92 17.06
CA HIS A 6 -8.64 11.60 16.55
C HIS A 6 -9.75 10.66 17.03
N LYS A 7 -10.45 10.00 16.10
CA LYS A 7 -11.40 8.92 16.41
C LYS A 7 -10.60 7.82 17.11
N GLY A 8 -10.95 7.52 18.36
CA GLY A 8 -10.28 6.51 19.19
C GLY A 8 -9.14 7.09 20.01
N ASP A 9 -9.47 7.78 21.11
CA ASP A 9 -8.50 7.98 22.19
C ASP A 9 -8.33 6.60 22.86
N ASP A 10 -7.49 5.73 22.26
CA ASP A 10 -7.15 4.38 22.74
C ASP A 10 -6.31 4.50 24.02
N ARG A 11 -6.88 5.15 25.03
CA ARG A 11 -6.30 5.30 26.34
C ARG A 11 -6.76 4.14 27.21
N ARG A 12 -5.82 3.58 27.97
CA ARG A 12 -6.10 2.48 28.90
C ARG A 12 -6.98 2.89 30.07
N TYR A 13 -6.84 4.13 30.53
CA TYR A 13 -7.53 4.65 31.70
C TYR A 13 -8.38 5.86 31.33
N PRO A 14 -9.60 6.00 31.90
CA PRO A 14 -10.39 7.21 31.74
C PRO A 14 -9.62 8.46 32.21
N GLU A 15 -9.90 9.60 31.58
CA GLU A 15 -9.25 10.87 31.93
C GLU A 15 -9.53 11.27 33.38
N GLY A 16 -8.50 11.75 34.07
CA GLY A 16 -8.58 12.20 35.46
C GLY A 16 -8.42 11.09 36.50
N VAL A 17 -8.50 9.81 36.12
CA VAL A 17 -8.32 8.68 37.05
C VAL A 17 -6.87 8.53 37.51
N HIS A 18 -5.93 8.72 36.58
CA HIS A 18 -4.50 8.61 36.87
C HIS A 18 -3.74 9.82 36.32
N PRO A 19 -3.56 10.90 37.12
CA PRO A 19 -2.91 12.13 36.66
C PRO A 19 -1.48 11.92 36.11
N ILE A 20 -0.73 10.97 36.68
CA ILE A 20 0.61 10.58 36.23
C ILE A 20 0.56 10.01 34.81
N TYR A 21 -0.36 9.07 34.56
CA TYR A 21 -0.58 8.48 33.24
C TYR A 21 -1.00 9.56 32.24
N ASP A 22 -1.96 10.43 32.61
CA ASP A 22 -2.46 11.48 31.72
C ASP A 22 -1.39 12.51 31.34
N SER A 23 -0.50 12.84 32.28
CA SER A 23 0.65 13.73 32.05
C SER A 23 1.67 13.06 31.12
N ALA A 24 2.00 11.80 31.37
CA ALA A 24 2.92 11.02 30.55
C ALA A 24 2.37 10.83 29.12
N LEU A 25 1.08 10.54 28.98
CA LEU A 25 0.40 10.37 27.69
C LEU A 25 0.48 11.65 26.86
N ARG A 26 0.12 12.79 27.44
CA ARG A 26 0.20 14.11 26.78
C ARG A 26 1.64 14.44 26.37
N THR A 27 2.60 14.16 27.25
CA THR A 27 4.02 14.39 26.97
C THR A 27 4.50 13.51 25.82
N ALA A 28 4.16 12.22 25.83
CA ALA A 28 4.52 11.28 24.79
C ALA A 28 3.89 11.67 23.44
N MET A 29 2.60 12.03 23.41
CA MET A 29 1.93 12.54 22.22
C MET A 29 2.59 13.82 21.69
N SER A 30 2.95 14.78 22.56
CA SER A 30 3.62 16.02 22.13
C SER A 30 5.00 15.77 21.53
N LYS A 31 5.66 14.67 21.90
CA LYS A 31 6.99 14.27 21.41
C LYS A 31 6.91 13.30 20.23
N SER A 32 5.70 12.86 19.84
CA SER A 32 5.51 11.95 18.72
C SER A 32 5.74 12.68 17.38
N PRO A 33 6.67 12.26 16.53
CA PRO A 33 6.80 12.81 15.18
C PRO A 33 5.66 12.38 14.24
N VAL A 34 4.91 11.31 14.59
CA VAL A 34 3.73 10.88 13.84
C VAL A 34 2.59 11.89 14.05
N PHE A 35 2.30 12.23 15.32
CA PHE A 35 1.18 13.09 15.67
C PHE A 35 1.52 14.58 15.74
N ASN A 36 2.78 14.95 16.00
CA ASN A 36 3.22 16.34 16.11
C ASN A 36 4.06 16.79 14.91
N LYS A 37 3.49 17.66 14.06
CA LYS A 37 4.16 18.24 12.89
C LYS A 37 5.41 19.04 13.25
N SER A 38 5.40 19.78 14.37
CA SER A 38 6.55 20.58 14.79
C SER A 38 7.73 19.71 15.20
N VAL A 39 7.49 18.53 15.78
CA VAL A 39 8.54 17.54 16.06
C VAL A 39 9.00 16.88 14.76
N ARG A 40 8.04 16.49 13.90
CA ARG A 40 8.31 15.87 12.60
C ARG A 40 9.29 16.67 11.74
N ASN A 41 9.18 17.99 11.78
CA ASN A 41 10.01 18.87 10.94
C ASN A 41 11.40 19.17 11.52
N ARG A 42 11.76 18.66 12.71
CA ARG A 42 13.06 18.95 13.35
C ARG A 42 14.23 18.21 12.73
N SER A 43 13.99 17.04 12.13
CA SER A 43 15.05 16.22 11.55
C SER A 43 14.60 15.55 10.27
N PHE A 44 15.55 15.25 9.38
CA PHE A 44 15.29 14.50 8.15
C PHE A 44 14.74 13.10 8.45
N ARG A 45 15.20 12.46 9.53
CA ARG A 45 14.69 11.15 9.95
C ARG A 45 13.21 11.25 10.33
N ASP A 46 12.85 12.22 11.17
CA ASP A 46 11.47 12.36 11.62
C ASP A 46 10.54 12.78 10.49
N SER A 47 11.01 13.64 9.57
CA SER A 47 10.22 14.06 8.42
C SER A 47 9.93 12.91 7.46
N SER A 48 10.84 11.92 7.38
CA SER A 48 10.69 10.74 6.53
C SER A 48 9.64 9.72 7.02
N ILE A 49 9.12 9.85 8.24
CA ILE A 49 8.20 8.87 8.83
C ILE A 49 6.91 8.72 8.02
N LEU A 50 6.38 9.84 7.51
CA LEU A 50 5.15 9.82 6.70
C LEU A 50 5.41 9.52 5.22
N SER A 51 6.63 9.75 4.71
CA SER A 51 7.00 9.38 3.34
C SER A 51 7.43 7.92 3.22
N ASN A 52 7.87 7.29 4.31
CA ASN A 52 8.14 5.86 4.41
C ASN A 52 7.43 5.23 5.63
N PRO A 53 6.08 5.13 5.60
CA PRO A 53 5.32 4.63 6.73
C PRO A 53 5.62 3.15 7.05
N LYS A 54 6.00 2.35 6.04
CA LYS A 54 6.41 0.95 6.23
C LYS A 54 7.68 0.83 7.06
N GLY A 55 8.70 1.63 6.75
CA GLY A 55 9.95 1.66 7.51
C GLY A 55 9.70 2.04 8.96
N ALA A 56 8.95 3.11 9.19
CA ALA A 56 8.59 3.57 10.53
C ALA A 56 7.80 2.51 11.33
N LEU A 57 6.85 1.82 10.67
CA LEU A 57 6.07 0.75 11.30
C LEU A 57 6.95 -0.43 11.74
N VAL A 58 7.98 -0.78 10.95
CA VAL A 58 8.93 -1.84 11.28
C VAL A 58 9.77 -1.46 12.52
N GLU A 59 10.16 -0.20 12.70
CA GLU A 59 10.87 0.24 13.92
C GLU A 59 9.99 0.12 15.18
N LEU A 60 8.68 0.35 15.04
CA LEU A 60 7.72 0.26 16.15
C LEU A 60 7.37 -1.17 16.53
N VAL A 61 7.01 -1.99 15.54
CA VAL A 61 6.41 -3.32 15.75
C VAL A 61 7.44 -4.46 15.62
N GLY A 62 8.46 -4.28 14.77
CA GLY A 62 9.45 -5.30 14.46
C GLY A 62 8.95 -6.37 13.50
N ASN A 63 9.85 -7.30 13.14
CA ASN A 63 9.51 -8.45 12.31
C ASN A 63 9.27 -9.69 13.20
N PRO A 64 8.06 -10.28 13.22
CA PRO A 64 7.77 -11.45 14.06
C PRO A 64 8.61 -12.68 13.69
N LEU A 65 9.04 -12.82 12.44
CA LEU A 65 9.93 -13.91 11.99
C LEU A 65 11.38 -13.74 12.48
N ARG A 66 11.72 -12.59 13.07
CA ARG A 66 13.06 -12.24 13.57
C ARG A 66 12.99 -11.82 15.04
N ASP A 67 12.12 -12.47 15.82
CA ASP A 67 11.93 -12.16 17.24
C ASP A 67 11.66 -10.66 17.50
N TYR A 68 10.83 -10.06 16.64
CA TYR A 68 10.50 -8.64 16.66
C TYR A 68 11.68 -7.67 16.57
N HIS A 69 12.81 -8.11 16.02
CA HIS A 69 13.92 -7.23 15.69
C HIS A 69 13.75 -6.62 14.29
N TYR A 70 14.41 -5.50 14.09
CA TYR A 70 14.55 -4.84 12.79
C TYR A 70 16.01 -4.48 12.53
N LEU A 71 16.37 -4.37 11.25
CA LEU A 71 17.73 -4.01 10.83
C LEU A 71 17.83 -2.49 10.72
N TYR A 72 18.77 -1.90 11.46
CA TYR A 72 19.06 -0.46 11.41
C TYR A 72 20.56 -0.25 11.31
N ASN A 73 21.02 0.37 10.22
CA ASN A 73 22.44 0.58 9.92
C ASN A 73 23.28 -0.69 10.10
N GLY A 74 22.80 -1.82 9.54
CA GLY A 74 23.47 -3.11 9.61
C GLY A 74 23.40 -3.84 10.97
N LYS A 75 22.75 -3.25 11.98
CA LYS A 75 22.62 -3.86 13.32
C LYS A 75 21.17 -4.24 13.61
N TRP A 76 20.98 -5.42 14.17
CA TRP A 76 19.67 -5.86 14.67
C TRP A 76 19.33 -5.11 15.96
N LYS A 77 18.15 -4.51 15.99
CA LYS A 77 17.60 -3.80 17.15
C LYS A 77 16.23 -4.34 17.48
N LEU A 78 15.93 -4.50 18.77
CA LEU A 78 14.59 -4.84 19.23
C LEU A 78 13.65 -3.67 18.94
N ALA A 79 12.49 -3.95 18.37
CA ALA A 79 11.49 -2.92 18.10
C ALA A 79 10.93 -2.30 19.40
N LEU A 80 10.44 -1.07 19.28
CA LEU A 80 10.08 -0.24 20.43
C LEU A 80 8.94 -0.84 21.26
N ILE A 81 7.84 -1.28 20.62
CA ILE A 81 6.66 -1.83 21.32
C ILE A 81 7.01 -3.13 22.07
N PRO A 82 7.63 -4.16 21.44
CA PRO A 82 8.10 -5.35 22.16
C PRO A 82 9.05 -5.02 23.31
N GLY A 83 10.00 -4.10 23.11
CA GLY A 83 10.93 -3.66 24.15
C GLY A 83 10.22 -3.06 25.37
N MET A 84 9.22 -2.20 25.14
CA MET A 84 8.40 -1.60 26.20
C MET A 84 7.54 -2.65 26.93
N LYS A 85 6.97 -3.62 26.22
CA LYS A 85 6.24 -4.74 26.84
C LYS A 85 7.15 -5.57 27.75
N LYS A 86 8.37 -5.88 27.31
CA LYS A 86 9.38 -6.58 28.14
C LYS A 86 9.74 -5.78 29.40
N GLN A 87 9.91 -4.48 29.25
CA GLN A 87 10.16 -3.54 30.34
C GLN A 87 9.02 -3.46 31.36
N LEU A 88 7.77 -3.46 30.92
CA LEU A 88 6.59 -3.52 31.80
C LEU A 88 6.49 -4.86 32.52
N LEU A 89 6.79 -5.97 31.83
CA LEU A 89 6.83 -7.30 32.45
C LEU A 89 7.90 -7.37 33.55
N GLU A 90 9.06 -6.76 33.33
CA GLU A 90 10.12 -6.68 34.33
C GLU A 90 9.68 -5.87 35.57
N LEU A 91 8.97 -4.75 35.37
CA LEU A 91 8.38 -3.99 36.49
C LEU A 91 7.40 -4.84 37.31
N HIS A 92 6.56 -5.64 36.66
CA HIS A 92 5.67 -6.57 37.35
C HIS A 92 6.44 -7.62 38.15
N LYS A 93 7.55 -8.14 37.62
CA LYS A 93 8.43 -9.05 38.36
C LYS A 93 9.05 -8.37 39.58
N ARG A 94 9.54 -7.13 39.43
CA ARG A 94 10.09 -6.34 40.54
C ARG A 94 9.06 -6.11 41.64
N PHE A 95 7.82 -5.77 41.28
CA PHE A 95 6.73 -5.64 42.25
C PHE A 95 6.45 -6.95 42.98
N LYS A 96 6.36 -8.08 42.26
CA LYS A 96 6.18 -9.40 42.88
C LYS A 96 7.31 -9.75 43.85
N THR A 97 8.56 -9.47 43.48
CA THR A 97 9.72 -9.69 44.37
C THR A 97 9.65 -8.79 45.60
N TRP A 98 9.34 -7.51 45.42
CA TRP A 98 9.17 -6.57 46.52
C TRP A 98 8.05 -7.00 47.47
N ALA A 99 6.89 -7.42 46.95
CA ALA A 99 5.75 -7.85 47.76
C ALA A 99 6.10 -9.10 48.59
N LYS A 100 6.79 -10.07 47.99
CA LYS A 100 7.32 -11.25 48.71
C LYS A 100 8.32 -10.86 49.79
N GLN A 101 9.17 -9.87 49.51
CA GLN A 101 10.16 -9.38 50.45
C GLN A 101 9.51 -8.74 51.69
N GLN A 102 8.43 -7.97 51.52
CA GLN A 102 7.70 -7.38 52.65
C GLN A 102 7.16 -8.45 53.62
N VAL A 103 6.63 -9.56 53.07
CA VAL A 103 6.16 -10.69 53.88
C VAL A 103 7.33 -11.39 54.57
N ARG A 104 8.42 -11.67 53.83
CA ARG A 104 9.62 -12.33 54.37
C ARG A 104 10.25 -11.53 55.51
N ASP A 105 10.23 -10.22 55.41
CA ASP A 105 10.81 -9.31 56.41
C ASP A 105 9.85 -9.06 57.59
N GLY A 106 8.70 -9.74 57.63
CA GLY A 106 7.72 -9.62 58.72
C GLY A 106 6.99 -8.27 58.78
N LYS A 107 7.11 -7.44 57.74
CA LYS A 107 6.48 -6.10 57.70
C LYS A 107 4.97 -6.19 57.49
N VAL A 108 4.50 -7.23 56.82
CA VAL A 108 3.10 -7.51 56.52
C VAL A 108 2.82 -9.00 56.54
N LEU A 109 1.60 -9.40 56.89
CA LEU A 109 1.18 -10.80 56.93
C LEU A 109 0.87 -11.37 55.54
N GLU A 110 0.34 -10.55 54.64
CA GLU A 110 0.00 -10.94 53.26
C GLU A 110 0.73 -10.07 52.23
N PRO A 111 1.04 -10.61 51.03
CA PRO A 111 1.64 -9.82 49.96
C PRO A 111 0.78 -8.60 49.62
N PRO A 112 1.35 -7.38 49.63
CA PRO A 112 0.59 -6.17 49.30
C PRO A 112 -0.01 -6.27 47.89
N LYS A 113 -1.30 -5.90 47.76
CA LYS A 113 -2.00 -5.83 46.47
C LYS A 113 -1.71 -4.52 45.73
N GLU A 114 -1.48 -3.46 46.49
CA GLU A 114 -1.17 -2.15 45.96
C GLU A 114 0.31 -2.01 45.64
N TRP A 115 0.59 -1.29 44.55
CA TRP A 115 1.95 -1.03 44.11
C TRP A 115 2.57 0.08 44.96
N PRO A 116 3.85 -0.04 45.38
CA PRO A 116 4.53 1.07 46.01
C PRO A 116 4.64 2.22 45.01
N PHE A 117 4.50 3.45 45.51
CA PHE A 117 4.34 4.66 44.70
C PHE A 117 5.36 4.76 43.54
N GLU A 118 6.64 4.52 43.82
CA GLU A 118 7.70 4.59 42.79
C GLU A 118 7.51 3.57 41.65
N LEU A 119 7.13 2.33 41.97
CA LEU A 119 6.88 1.31 40.94
C LEU A 119 5.56 1.58 40.19
N LEU A 120 4.54 2.08 40.89
CA LEU A 120 3.27 2.47 40.28
C LEU A 120 3.47 3.62 39.28
N LYS A 121 4.18 4.66 39.68
CA LYS A 121 4.52 5.80 38.83
C LYS A 121 5.24 5.35 37.57
N LEU A 122 6.32 4.57 37.72
CA LEU A 122 7.09 4.03 36.59
C LEU A 122 6.23 3.17 35.65
N ARG A 123 5.33 2.35 36.22
CA ARG A 123 4.40 1.55 35.44
C ARG A 123 3.46 2.43 34.62
N LEU A 124 2.78 3.38 35.26
CA LEU A 124 1.81 4.28 34.61
C LEU A 124 2.47 5.12 33.50
N GLU A 125 3.68 5.64 33.74
CA GLU A 125 4.44 6.38 32.73
C GLU A 125 4.79 5.50 31.51
N ARG A 126 5.22 4.25 31.73
CA ARG A 126 5.55 3.32 30.65
C ARG A 126 4.33 2.81 29.90
N GLU A 127 3.23 2.57 30.59
CA GLU A 127 1.94 2.22 29.96
C GLU A 127 1.47 3.34 29.04
N ALA A 128 1.52 4.60 29.50
CA ALA A 128 1.17 5.75 28.69
C ALA A 128 2.03 5.88 27.41
N ILE A 129 3.36 5.71 27.54
CA ILE A 129 4.25 5.76 26.37
C ILE A 129 3.96 4.60 25.42
N LEU A 130 3.74 3.39 25.93
CA LEU A 130 3.41 2.22 25.13
C LEU A 130 2.12 2.43 24.35
N ASP A 131 1.09 2.95 24.99
CA ASP A 131 -0.21 3.19 24.36
C ASP A 131 -0.08 4.23 23.22
N VAL A 132 0.73 5.29 23.39
CA VAL A 132 1.08 6.19 22.27
C VAL A 132 1.78 5.47 21.13
N ARG A 133 2.77 4.59 21.41
CA ARG A 133 3.47 3.84 20.34
C ARG A 133 2.53 2.89 19.59
N ILE A 134 1.57 2.29 20.28
CA ILE A 134 0.54 1.45 19.65
C ILE A 134 -0.34 2.30 18.74
N GLN A 135 -0.78 3.47 19.19
CA GLN A 135 -1.57 4.40 18.36
C GLN A 135 -0.80 4.86 17.13
N GLU A 136 0.50 5.18 17.26
CA GLU A 136 1.36 5.51 16.13
C GLU A 136 1.42 4.37 15.10
N ALA A 137 1.59 3.13 15.57
CA ALA A 137 1.61 1.97 14.70
C ALA A 137 0.28 1.76 13.97
N ASN A 138 -0.85 1.95 14.66
CA ASN A 138 -2.18 1.85 14.04
C ASN A 138 -2.37 2.92 12.96
N TYR A 139 -2.02 4.17 13.25
CA TYR A 139 -2.10 5.26 12.27
C TYR A 139 -1.24 4.98 11.03
N LEU A 140 -0.01 4.47 11.21
CA LEU A 140 0.86 4.12 10.09
C LEU A 140 0.30 2.96 9.25
N ARG A 141 -0.35 1.96 9.89
CA ARG A 141 -1.05 0.89 9.15
C ARG A 141 -2.19 1.45 8.30
N GLU A 142 -3.01 2.34 8.85
CA GLU A 142 -4.08 2.99 8.09
C GLU A 142 -3.57 3.77 6.89
N LEU A 143 -2.44 4.48 7.04
CA LEU A 143 -1.80 5.18 5.93
C LEU A 143 -1.34 4.22 4.83
N ILE A 144 -0.74 3.09 5.21
CA ILE A 144 -0.29 2.06 4.26
C ILE A 144 -1.49 1.47 3.52
N GLU A 145 -2.58 1.16 4.20
CA GLU A 145 -3.79 0.62 3.56
C GLU A 145 -4.43 1.66 2.63
N LYS A 146 -4.54 2.92 3.04
CA LYS A 146 -5.03 4.00 2.15
C LYS A 146 -4.17 4.16 0.90
N GLU A 147 -2.85 4.01 1.01
CA GLU A 147 -1.96 4.06 -0.15
C GLU A 147 -2.18 2.86 -1.08
N LYS A 148 -2.38 1.66 -0.53
CA LYS A 148 -2.74 0.47 -1.32
C LYS A 148 -4.07 0.64 -2.02
N GLU A 149 -5.09 1.11 -1.31
CA GLU A 149 -6.42 1.39 -1.88
C GLU A 149 -6.34 2.43 -2.99
N LYS A 150 -5.58 3.51 -2.79
CA LYS A 150 -5.37 4.54 -3.82
C LYS A 150 -4.72 3.94 -5.06
N LYS A 151 -3.65 3.15 -4.90
CA LYS A 151 -2.99 2.45 -6.00
C LYS A 151 -3.91 1.45 -6.69
N ALA A 152 -4.74 0.74 -5.95
CA ALA A 152 -5.72 -0.19 -6.50
C ALA A 152 -6.80 0.55 -7.32
N ARG A 153 -7.27 1.71 -6.84
CA ARG A 153 -8.21 2.57 -7.59
C ARG A 153 -7.59 3.14 -8.85
N GLU A 154 -6.37 3.67 -8.77
CA GLU A 154 -5.62 4.18 -9.93
C GLU A 154 -5.41 3.08 -10.97
N ARG A 155 -5.05 1.87 -10.54
CA ARG A 155 -4.95 0.70 -11.44
C ARG A 155 -6.28 0.34 -12.07
N SER A 156 -7.35 0.27 -11.26
CA SER A 156 -8.70 -0.05 -11.75
C SER A 156 -9.20 0.97 -12.76
N SER A 157 -8.85 2.26 -12.62
CA SER A 157 -9.23 3.30 -13.58
C SER A 157 -8.52 3.21 -14.93
N ILE A 158 -7.35 2.55 -14.99
CA ILE A 158 -6.56 2.38 -16.22
C ILE A 158 -6.80 0.99 -16.84
N MET A 159 -7.40 0.07 -16.08
CA MET A 159 -7.66 -1.29 -16.51
C MET A 159 -8.57 -1.30 -17.74
N LEU A 160 -8.06 -1.84 -18.84
CA LEU A 160 -8.76 -1.91 -20.12
C LEU A 160 -9.23 -0.52 -20.63
N GLU A 161 -8.51 0.56 -20.28
CA GLU A 161 -8.83 1.94 -20.72
C GLU A 161 -9.03 2.05 -22.24
N TYR A 162 -8.29 1.24 -23.01
CA TYR A 162 -8.37 1.19 -24.48
C TYR A 162 -8.87 -0.17 -25.00
N GLY A 163 -9.53 -0.96 -24.17
CA GLY A 163 -9.90 -2.35 -24.46
C GLY A 163 -8.71 -3.33 -24.42
N PRO A 164 -8.94 -4.62 -24.77
CA PRO A 164 -7.95 -5.67 -24.66
C PRO A 164 -6.98 -5.66 -25.86
N ILE A 165 -6.10 -4.66 -25.95
CA ILE A 165 -5.15 -4.52 -27.06
C ILE A 165 -3.90 -5.43 -26.94
N GLY A 166 -3.69 -6.02 -25.77
CA GLY A 166 -2.58 -6.92 -25.47
C GLY A 166 -1.26 -6.22 -25.15
N MET A 167 -1.32 -4.99 -24.61
CA MET A 167 -0.17 -4.16 -24.30
C MET A 167 0.42 -4.52 -22.93
N SER A 168 1.65 -5.01 -22.92
CA SER A 168 2.37 -5.25 -21.66
C SER A 168 2.87 -3.95 -21.03
N ASP A 169 2.73 -3.82 -19.72
CA ASP A 169 3.33 -2.73 -18.95
C ASP A 169 4.74 -3.09 -18.44
N ARG A 170 5.43 -2.11 -17.83
CA ARG A 170 6.77 -2.33 -17.25
C ARG A 170 6.75 -3.14 -15.96
N ASP A 171 5.61 -3.21 -15.29
CA ASP A 171 5.42 -3.91 -14.02
C ASP A 171 5.03 -5.39 -14.24
N GLY A 172 4.96 -5.83 -15.50
CA GLY A 172 4.68 -7.21 -15.88
C GLY A 172 3.20 -7.54 -16.06
N GLY A 173 2.31 -6.55 -16.07
CA GLY A 173 0.88 -6.65 -16.40
C GLY A 173 0.56 -6.52 -17.90
N ILE A 174 -0.72 -6.64 -18.25
CA ILE A 174 -1.23 -6.48 -19.62
C ILE A 174 -2.53 -5.66 -19.63
N ASP A 175 -2.59 -4.60 -20.43
CA ASP A 175 -3.74 -3.69 -20.54
C ASP A 175 -4.24 -3.17 -19.17
N GLY A 176 -3.29 -2.86 -18.27
CA GLY A 176 -3.57 -2.42 -16.90
C GLY A 176 -3.97 -3.53 -15.93
N GLN A 177 -3.96 -4.79 -16.36
CA GLN A 177 -4.32 -5.95 -15.55
C GLN A 177 -3.08 -6.65 -15.00
N LYS A 178 -3.12 -7.01 -13.72
CA LYS A 178 -2.04 -7.76 -13.08
C LYS A 178 -1.94 -9.18 -13.65
N ILE A 179 -0.72 -9.61 -13.94
CA ILE A 179 -0.40 -11.00 -14.33
C ILE A 179 0.29 -11.70 -13.17
N ASN A 180 -0.02 -12.99 -13.01
CA ASN A 180 0.71 -13.90 -12.13
C ASN A 180 1.03 -15.20 -12.88
N ARG A 181 1.74 -16.12 -12.25
CA ARG A 181 2.11 -17.42 -12.81
C ARG A 181 1.62 -18.54 -11.92
N THR A 182 1.16 -19.63 -12.53
CA THR A 182 0.88 -20.87 -11.80
C THR A 182 2.17 -21.50 -11.27
N SER A 183 2.04 -22.53 -10.44
CA SER A 183 3.16 -23.36 -9.98
C SER A 183 3.96 -23.99 -11.14
N LYS A 184 3.29 -24.27 -12.27
CA LYS A 184 3.89 -24.77 -13.52
C LYS A 184 4.46 -23.66 -14.41
N GLY A 185 4.42 -22.39 -13.97
CA GLY A 185 4.97 -21.25 -14.69
C GLY A 185 4.05 -20.65 -15.77
N VAL A 186 2.79 -21.10 -15.88
CA VAL A 186 1.85 -20.61 -16.89
C VAL A 186 1.34 -19.21 -16.49
N PRO A 187 1.52 -18.16 -17.31
CA PRO A 187 1.06 -16.82 -16.99
C PRO A 187 -0.45 -16.65 -17.17
N PHE A 188 -1.09 -15.95 -16.24
CA PHE A 188 -2.54 -15.69 -16.24
C PHE A 188 -2.88 -14.34 -15.60
N ILE A 189 -4.09 -13.84 -15.87
CA ILE A 189 -4.60 -12.59 -15.31
C ILE A 189 -5.03 -12.82 -13.86
N ASP A 190 -4.35 -12.18 -12.92
CA ASP A 190 -4.52 -12.28 -11.47
C ASP A 190 -5.01 -10.94 -10.89
N GLU A 191 -5.98 -10.34 -11.57
CA GLU A 191 -6.67 -9.13 -11.14
C GLU A 191 -8.14 -9.46 -10.86
N PRO A 192 -8.58 -9.53 -9.59
CA PRO A 192 -9.95 -9.96 -9.24
C PRO A 192 -11.06 -9.09 -9.83
N THR A 193 -10.77 -7.82 -10.11
CA THR A 193 -11.72 -6.88 -10.70
C THR A 193 -11.77 -6.96 -12.22
N SER A 194 -10.86 -7.71 -12.85
CA SER A 194 -10.84 -7.88 -14.29
C SER A 194 -11.95 -8.82 -14.77
N PRO A 195 -12.62 -8.52 -15.91
CA PRO A 195 -13.54 -9.47 -16.56
C PRO A 195 -12.84 -10.74 -17.06
N TYR A 196 -11.50 -10.74 -17.11
CA TYR A 196 -10.66 -11.84 -17.57
C TYR A 196 -9.88 -12.50 -16.43
N HIS A 197 -10.29 -12.30 -15.18
CA HIS A 197 -9.66 -12.92 -14.02
C HIS A 197 -9.55 -14.45 -14.19
N LEU A 198 -8.36 -15.02 -13.92
CA LEU A 198 -8.01 -16.43 -14.13
C LEU A 198 -7.88 -16.87 -15.59
N MET A 199 -8.02 -15.98 -16.57
CA MET A 199 -7.73 -16.32 -17.97
C MET A 199 -6.22 -16.43 -18.18
N THR A 200 -5.78 -17.48 -18.87
CA THR A 200 -4.37 -17.59 -19.29
C THR A 200 -4.01 -16.45 -20.25
N LEU A 201 -2.75 -16.02 -20.22
CA LEU A 201 -2.26 -14.99 -21.13
C LEU A 201 -2.31 -15.43 -22.61
N PHE A 202 -2.29 -16.74 -22.87
CA PHE A 202 -2.42 -17.30 -24.22
C PHE A 202 -3.80 -17.01 -24.82
N HIS A 203 -4.89 -17.46 -24.17
CA HIS A 203 -6.25 -17.20 -24.61
C HIS A 203 -6.56 -15.71 -24.65
N TYR A 204 -6.07 -14.95 -23.67
CA TYR A 204 -6.24 -13.50 -23.65
C TYR A 204 -5.65 -12.84 -24.91
N LYS A 205 -4.43 -13.21 -25.31
CA LYS A 205 -3.80 -12.65 -26.52
C LYS A 205 -4.54 -13.03 -27.81
N GLN A 206 -5.05 -14.25 -27.92
CA GLN A 206 -5.85 -14.65 -29.07
C GLN A 206 -7.14 -13.83 -29.18
N MET A 207 -7.84 -13.65 -28.06
CA MET A 207 -9.02 -12.79 -27.97
C MET A 207 -8.69 -11.33 -28.31
N SER A 208 -7.59 -10.79 -27.75
CA SER A 208 -7.10 -9.44 -28.07
C SER A 208 -6.82 -9.26 -29.56
N ASP A 209 -6.18 -10.23 -30.21
CA ASP A 209 -5.86 -10.17 -31.63
C ASP A 209 -7.11 -10.21 -32.51
N ALA A 210 -8.10 -11.02 -32.14
CA ALA A 210 -9.41 -11.04 -32.80
C ALA A 210 -10.15 -9.71 -32.63
N TRP A 211 -10.21 -9.18 -31.40
CA TRP A 211 -10.85 -7.91 -31.08
C TRP A 211 -10.22 -6.74 -31.84
N LYS A 212 -8.88 -6.68 -31.90
CA LYS A 212 -8.15 -5.68 -32.70
C LYS A 212 -8.49 -5.76 -34.19
N LYS A 213 -8.68 -6.96 -34.74
CA LYS A 213 -9.02 -7.14 -36.15
C LYS A 213 -10.42 -6.63 -36.44
N GLU A 214 -11.39 -6.95 -35.58
CA GLU A 214 -12.78 -6.48 -35.67
C GLU A 214 -12.87 -4.95 -35.64
N HIS A 215 -12.09 -4.32 -34.78
CA HIS A 215 -12.10 -2.86 -34.59
C HIS A 215 -11.12 -2.12 -35.51
N GLY A 216 -10.55 -2.77 -36.52
CA GLY A 216 -9.63 -2.12 -37.46
C GLY A 216 -8.31 -1.63 -36.84
N LEU A 217 -7.93 -2.11 -35.66
CA LEU A 217 -6.69 -1.79 -34.95
C LEU A 217 -5.50 -2.62 -35.43
N THR A 218 -5.53 -3.04 -36.70
CA THR A 218 -4.40 -3.73 -37.33
C THR A 218 -3.38 -2.71 -37.82
N ARG A 219 -2.10 -3.10 -37.88
CA ARG A 219 -1.03 -2.20 -38.36
C ARG A 219 -1.32 -1.66 -39.77
N GLN A 220 -1.89 -2.48 -40.65
CA GLN A 220 -2.22 -2.08 -42.02
C GLN A 220 -3.36 -1.05 -42.04
N ALA A 221 -4.44 -1.29 -41.29
CA ALA A 221 -5.56 -0.36 -41.21
C ALA A 221 -5.14 0.99 -40.59
N LEU A 222 -4.34 0.97 -39.52
CA LEU A 222 -3.82 2.18 -38.90
C LEU A 222 -2.85 2.95 -39.82
N ASN A 223 -2.01 2.25 -40.59
CA ASN A 223 -1.14 2.88 -41.58
C ASN A 223 -1.93 3.56 -42.70
N ASN A 224 -2.99 2.91 -43.19
CA ASN A 224 -3.88 3.47 -44.20
C ASN A 224 -4.57 4.73 -43.66
N ARG A 225 -5.11 4.66 -42.44
CA ARG A 225 -5.78 5.79 -41.79
C ARG A 225 -4.83 6.97 -41.52
N GLN A 226 -3.60 6.69 -41.11
CA GLN A 226 -2.57 7.72 -40.97
C GLN A 226 -2.23 8.38 -42.31
N ARG A 227 -2.25 7.62 -43.41
CA ARG A 227 -2.05 8.15 -44.76
C ARG A 227 -3.22 9.05 -45.17
N GLU A 228 -4.46 8.60 -44.98
CA GLU A 228 -5.68 9.38 -45.25
C GLU A 228 -5.67 10.71 -44.48
N TRP A 229 -5.41 10.69 -43.17
CA TRP A 229 -5.28 11.93 -42.38
C TRP A 229 -4.17 12.85 -42.86
N HIS A 230 -3.05 12.29 -43.31
CA HIS A 230 -1.97 13.11 -43.86
C HIS A 230 -2.40 13.76 -45.19
N GLU A 231 -3.04 13.01 -46.08
CA GLU A 231 -3.58 13.52 -47.34
C GLU A 231 -4.64 14.61 -47.12
N GLU A 232 -5.53 14.43 -46.14
CA GLU A 232 -6.51 15.45 -45.74
C GLU A 232 -5.83 16.73 -45.23
N ARG A 233 -4.79 16.59 -44.40
CA ARG A 233 -4.02 17.74 -43.90
C ARG A 233 -3.28 18.47 -45.02
N VAL A 234 -2.73 17.73 -45.99
CA VAL A 234 -2.07 18.32 -47.17
C VAL A 234 -3.10 19.11 -47.99
N LYS A 235 -4.26 18.51 -48.31
CA LYS A 235 -5.34 19.20 -49.04
C LYS A 235 -5.81 20.47 -48.33
N LYS A 236 -5.98 20.42 -47.01
CA LYS A 236 -6.38 21.57 -46.19
C LYS A 236 -5.31 22.66 -46.19
N ALA A 237 -4.04 22.29 -46.05
CA ALA A 237 -2.94 23.24 -46.08
C ALA A 237 -2.74 23.88 -47.46
N GLU A 238 -2.96 23.13 -48.54
CA GLU A 238 -2.99 23.66 -49.92
C GLU A 238 -4.09 24.72 -50.09
N GLN A 239 -5.27 24.48 -49.54
CA GLN A 239 -6.38 25.46 -49.52
C GLN A 239 -6.05 26.70 -48.67
N GLU A 240 -5.32 26.52 -47.58
CA GLU A 240 -4.93 27.58 -46.64
C GLU A 240 -3.61 28.29 -47.02
N GLY A 241 -2.94 27.87 -48.11
CA GLY A 241 -1.65 28.41 -48.55
C GLY A 241 -0.50 28.14 -47.56
N THR A 242 -0.61 27.10 -46.74
CA THR A 242 0.37 26.73 -45.72
C THR A 242 1.11 25.44 -46.08
N HIS A 243 2.21 25.15 -45.40
CA HIS A 243 3.01 23.94 -45.64
C HIS A 243 2.85 22.92 -44.50
N VAL A 244 2.60 21.65 -44.84
CA VAL A 244 2.62 20.53 -43.90
C VAL A 244 3.96 19.79 -44.01
N PRO A 245 4.60 19.44 -42.88
CA PRO A 245 5.78 18.56 -42.90
C PRO A 245 5.50 17.25 -43.63
N GLY A 246 6.53 16.67 -44.26
CA GLY A 246 6.42 15.39 -44.99
C GLY A 246 5.92 14.22 -44.13
N TYR A 247 5.37 13.19 -44.80
CA TYR A 247 4.76 12.03 -44.15
C TYR A 247 5.71 11.39 -43.11
N PRO A 248 5.31 11.30 -41.82
CA PRO A 248 6.22 10.90 -40.74
C PRO A 248 6.60 9.41 -40.73
N GLY A 249 6.29 8.64 -41.78
CA GLY A 249 6.48 7.20 -41.82
C GLY A 249 5.38 6.45 -41.06
N GLY A 250 5.20 5.17 -41.38
CA GLY A 250 4.08 4.35 -40.89
C GLY A 250 4.10 4.11 -39.37
N VAL A 251 2.97 3.62 -38.83
CA VAL A 251 2.78 3.29 -37.43
C VAL A 251 3.73 2.16 -37.00
N ASP A 252 4.58 2.46 -36.02
CA ASP A 252 5.41 1.47 -35.35
C ASP A 252 4.61 0.73 -34.27
N ARG A 253 5.16 -0.37 -33.74
CA ARG A 253 4.47 -1.18 -32.71
C ARG A 253 4.19 -0.38 -31.43
N LYS A 254 4.96 0.68 -31.18
CA LYS A 254 4.78 1.61 -30.07
C LYS A 254 3.81 2.75 -30.40
N GLY A 255 3.37 2.92 -31.64
CA GLY A 255 2.39 3.92 -32.06
C GLY A 255 0.96 3.41 -31.97
N LEU A 256 0.77 2.09 -32.04
CA LEU A 256 -0.54 1.41 -31.94
C LEU A 256 -1.38 1.86 -30.73
N TRP A 257 -0.79 2.05 -29.55
CA TRP A 257 -1.53 2.53 -28.37
C TRP A 257 -1.93 3.99 -28.47
N ARG A 258 -1.15 4.83 -29.16
CA ARG A 258 -1.51 6.23 -29.41
C ARG A 258 -2.71 6.32 -30.33
N TRP A 259 -2.77 5.45 -31.34
CA TRP A 259 -3.91 5.35 -32.25
C TRP A 259 -5.12 4.74 -31.57
N ALA A 260 -4.95 3.69 -30.76
CA ALA A 260 -6.01 3.14 -29.92
C ALA A 260 -6.61 4.25 -29.03
N LYS A 261 -5.80 5.10 -28.43
CA LYS A 261 -6.30 6.24 -27.64
C LYS A 261 -7.22 7.20 -28.43
N PHE A 262 -6.96 7.43 -29.72
CA PHE A 262 -7.79 8.33 -30.55
C PHE A 262 -9.02 7.64 -31.15
N GLU A 263 -8.91 6.35 -31.44
CA GLU A 263 -9.97 5.57 -32.11
C GLU A 263 -10.90 4.84 -31.13
N CYS A 264 -10.41 4.56 -29.92
CA CYS A 264 -11.10 3.77 -28.91
C CYS A 264 -11.85 4.57 -27.85
N GLU A 265 -11.84 5.91 -27.90
CA GLU A 265 -12.71 6.72 -27.04
C GLU A 265 -14.18 6.34 -27.35
N GLY A 266 -14.79 5.53 -26.47
CA GLY A 266 -16.16 5.06 -26.61
C GLY A 266 -16.34 3.70 -27.30
N TYR A 267 -15.31 2.86 -27.44
CA TYR A 267 -15.53 1.49 -27.93
C TYR A 267 -16.45 0.68 -26.99
N PRO A 268 -17.31 -0.18 -27.57
CA PRO A 268 -18.31 -0.94 -26.83
C PRO A 268 -17.67 -2.06 -26.00
N GLU A 269 -18.52 -2.68 -25.18
CA GLU A 269 -18.27 -3.73 -24.20
C GLU A 269 -17.06 -4.65 -24.50
N ASN A 270 -16.29 -4.93 -23.45
CA ASN A 270 -15.18 -5.89 -23.47
C ASN A 270 -15.62 -7.24 -24.06
N PRO A 271 -14.83 -7.88 -24.95
CA PRO A 271 -15.17 -9.16 -25.54
C PRO A 271 -15.39 -10.24 -24.46
N ASN A 272 -16.30 -11.16 -24.74
CA ASN A 272 -16.51 -12.34 -23.91
C ASN A 272 -15.31 -13.29 -23.96
N TRP A 273 -15.22 -14.18 -22.97
CA TRP A 273 -14.22 -15.25 -22.97
C TRP A 273 -14.29 -16.10 -24.23
N PRO A 274 -13.14 -16.53 -24.81
CA PRO A 274 -13.14 -17.55 -25.84
C PRO A 274 -13.85 -18.81 -25.36
N LYS A 275 -14.65 -19.45 -26.23
CA LYS A 275 -15.48 -20.62 -25.86
C LYS A 275 -14.65 -21.82 -25.36
N ASP A 276 -13.39 -21.89 -25.77
CA ASP A 276 -12.40 -22.91 -25.41
C ASP A 276 -11.54 -22.51 -24.19
N ALA A 277 -11.60 -21.26 -23.73
CA ALA A 277 -10.85 -20.80 -22.58
C ALA A 277 -11.47 -21.32 -21.28
N LYS A 278 -10.64 -21.99 -20.47
CA LYS A 278 -10.98 -22.42 -19.12
C LYS A 278 -10.23 -21.59 -18.08
N PRO A 279 -10.83 -21.32 -16.90
CA PRO A 279 -10.13 -20.63 -15.83
C PRO A 279 -8.94 -21.47 -15.34
N VAL A 280 -7.87 -20.79 -14.96
CA VAL A 280 -6.60 -21.44 -14.56
C VAL A 280 -6.72 -22.30 -13.31
N THR A 281 -7.76 -22.11 -12.49
CA THR A 281 -8.10 -23.01 -11.38
C THR A 281 -8.32 -24.44 -11.85
N GLU A 282 -8.88 -24.64 -13.05
CA GLU A 282 -9.10 -25.97 -13.65
C GLU A 282 -7.83 -26.58 -14.26
N LEU A 283 -6.75 -25.78 -14.42
CA LEU A 283 -5.45 -26.25 -14.92
C LEU A 283 -4.51 -26.72 -13.80
N GLN A 284 -4.88 -26.48 -12.54
CA GLN A 284 -4.12 -26.92 -11.36
C GLN A 284 -4.51 -28.32 -10.86
N GLU A 285 -5.64 -28.87 -11.32
CA GLU A 285 -6.16 -30.20 -10.91
C GLU A 285 -5.73 -31.36 -11.86
N VAL A 286 -4.78 -31.13 -12.76
CA VAL A 286 -4.18 -32.16 -13.64
C VAL A 286 -2.68 -32.26 -13.41
#